data_AF-A0AAE9DJX4-F1
#
_entry.id   AF-A0AAE9DJX4-F1
#
_cell.length_a   1.000
_cell.length_b   1.000
_cell.length_c   1.000
_cell.angle_alpha   90.00
_cell.angle_beta   90.00
_cell.angle_gamma   90.00
#
_symmetry.space_group_name_H-M   'P 1'
#
loop_
_entity.id
_entity.type
_entity.pdbx_description
1 polymer ?
#
loop_
_entity_poly.entity_id
_entity_poly.type
_entity_poly.pdbx_seq_one_letter_code
_entity_poly.pdbx_strand_id
1 'polypeptide(L)'
;MKLIVLLAFGIFTIFSFIGYNVNNHQNQNRIKISKYHEEKDISRYRNIRRIRDGQLWIHNTEVVSDLRSFSNQEKVNCKPGRGKRESSAVRVDATNTNLENIDLPKLTRSENCDRLVTVYGEKNALPKYSESSWMKKNKGRNLIAIQQEQRRRSEISKRSLTSTMN
;
A
#
# COMPACT_ATOMS: atom_id res chain seq x y z
N MET A 1 21.21 23.79 70.16
CA MET A 1 20.98 23.67 68.70
C MET A 1 21.29 22.24 68.29
N LYS A 2 20.27 21.43 68.01
CA LYS A 2 20.38 20.00 67.68
C LYS A 2 20.39 19.82 66.14
N LEU A 3 21.47 19.22 65.66
CA LEU A 3 21.62 18.12 64.69
C LEU A 3 20.50 17.81 63.66
N ILE A 4 20.91 17.50 62.41
CA ILE A 4 20.40 16.52 61.40
C ILE A 4 21.01 16.99 60.05
N VAL A 5 22.04 16.41 59.41
CA VAL A 5 22.31 15.07 58.85
C VAL A 5 21.23 14.55 57.89
N LEU A 6 21.58 14.60 56.58
CA LEU A 6 21.08 13.80 55.46
C LEU A 6 19.56 13.75 55.21
N LEU A 7 19.14 14.21 54.04
CA LEU A 7 18.19 13.49 53.18
C LEU A 7 18.35 13.95 51.73
N ALA A 8 19.15 13.21 51.00
CA ALA A 8 19.05 13.12 49.55
C ALA A 8 17.71 12.45 49.22
N PHE A 9 16.65 13.20 48.91
CA PHE A 9 15.45 12.66 48.27
C PHE A 9 14.63 13.78 47.63
N GLY A 10 14.48 13.73 46.30
CA GLY A 10 13.52 14.51 45.52
C GLY A 10 13.96 15.95 45.27
N ILE A 11 13.90 16.50 44.05
CA ILE A 11 12.75 16.44 43.16
C ILE A 11 13.25 16.61 41.72
N PHE A 12 12.86 15.65 40.89
CA PHE A 12 12.63 15.74 39.46
C PHE A 12 13.75 16.36 38.61
N THR A 13 14.53 15.44 38.04
CA THR A 13 14.88 15.46 36.63
C THR A 13 13.73 16.00 35.76
N ILE A 14 13.74 17.31 35.48
CA ILE A 14 13.08 17.85 34.30
C ILE A 14 14.04 17.57 33.14
N PHE A 15 14.20 16.28 32.82
CA PHE A 15 14.38 15.94 31.41
C PHE A 15 13.09 16.43 30.79
N SER A 16 13.16 17.58 30.13
CA SER A 16 12.21 17.97 29.12
C SER A 16 12.19 16.83 28.11
N PHE A 17 11.34 15.84 28.39
CA PHE A 17 10.68 14.98 27.44
C PHE A 17 9.94 15.95 26.53
N ILE A 18 10.68 16.55 25.60
CA ILE A 18 10.12 17.02 24.34
C ILE A 18 9.68 15.71 23.71
N GLY A 19 8.48 15.30 24.08
CA GLY A 19 7.73 14.31 23.37
C GLY A 19 7.63 14.83 21.95
N TYR A 20 8.54 14.35 21.11
CA TYR A 20 8.26 14.12 19.71
C TYR A 20 7.18 13.03 19.62
N ASN A 21 6.03 13.31 20.23
CA ASN A 21 4.78 12.67 19.90
C ASN A 21 4.25 13.42 18.68
N VAL A 22 5.02 13.35 17.60
CA VAL A 22 4.57 13.72 16.26
C VAL A 22 3.66 12.59 15.79
N ASN A 23 2.51 12.43 16.46
CA ASN A 23 1.32 11.79 15.91
C ASN A 23 0.64 12.74 14.90
N ASN A 24 1.45 13.49 14.15
CA ASN A 24 1.05 14.55 13.24
C ASN A 24 1.30 14.18 11.78
N HIS A 25 1.35 12.89 11.45
CA HIS A 25 1.09 12.43 10.09
C HIS A 25 -0.42 12.17 9.89
N GLN A 26 -1.24 13.16 10.24
CA GLN A 26 -2.65 13.16 9.85
C GLN A 26 -2.77 13.76 8.44
N ASN A 27 -3.34 12.96 7.53
CA ASN A 27 -3.97 13.37 6.26
C ASN A 27 -3.06 13.41 5.04
N GLN A 28 -2.43 12.28 4.69
CA GLN A 28 -2.11 12.05 3.29
C GLN A 28 -3.39 11.59 2.57
N ASN A 29 -3.87 12.41 1.63
CA ASN A 29 -5.01 12.06 0.79
C ASN A 29 -4.73 10.75 0.02
N ARG A 30 -3.49 10.55 -0.42
CA ARG A 30 -3.05 9.32 -1.08
C ARG A 30 -1.63 8.98 -0.64
N ILE A 31 -1.38 7.71 -0.32
CA ILE A 31 -0.03 7.20 -0.10
C ILE A 31 0.44 6.59 -1.42
N LYS A 32 1.57 7.06 -1.94
CA LYS A 32 2.15 6.64 -3.21
C LYS A 32 3.51 6.01 -2.94
N ILE A 33 3.71 4.77 -3.37
CA ILE A 33 5.00 4.09 -3.36
C ILE A 33 5.46 3.87 -4.79
N SER A 34 6.70 4.22 -5.07
CA SER A 34 7.31 4.10 -6.38
C SER A 34 8.82 3.89 -6.31
N LYS A 35 9.50 3.77 -7.46
CA LYS A 35 10.96 3.63 -7.60
C LYS A 35 11.79 4.71 -6.90
N TYR A 36 11.17 5.82 -6.52
CA TYR A 36 11.83 6.91 -5.81
C TYR A 36 11.80 6.76 -4.29
N HIS A 37 11.20 5.68 -3.77
CA HIS A 37 11.16 5.39 -2.35
C HIS A 37 12.16 4.30 -2.00
N GLU A 38 12.87 4.51 -0.90
CA GLU A 38 13.68 3.47 -0.25
C GLU A 38 12.89 2.76 0.85
N GLU A 39 13.36 1.61 1.31
CA GLU A 39 12.69 0.84 2.37
C GLU A 39 12.48 1.67 3.66
N LYS A 40 13.47 2.50 4.01
CA LYS A 40 13.38 3.43 5.15
C LYS A 40 12.21 4.41 5.02
N ASP A 41 11.90 4.87 3.80
CA ASP A 41 10.81 5.81 3.54
C ASP A 41 9.44 5.17 3.68
N ILE A 42 9.36 3.85 3.54
CA ILE A 42 8.12 3.10 3.61
C ILE A 42 7.81 2.73 5.07
N SER A 43 8.85 2.45 5.86
CA SER A 43 8.72 2.08 7.27
C SER A 43 7.93 3.09 8.12
N ARG A 44 7.99 4.39 7.76
CA ARG A 44 7.26 5.48 8.45
C ARG A 44 5.73 5.34 8.36
N TYR A 45 5.22 4.59 7.39
CA TYR A 45 3.78 4.39 7.22
C TYR A 45 3.17 3.42 8.22
N ARG A 46 3.99 2.74 9.04
CA ARG A 46 3.55 1.75 10.04
C ARG A 46 2.55 2.30 11.05
N ASN A 47 2.59 3.60 11.33
CA ASN A 47 1.70 4.25 12.29
C ASN A 47 0.41 4.80 11.64
N ILE A 48 0.31 4.78 10.31
CA ILE A 48 -0.89 5.24 9.62
C ILE A 48 -1.99 4.20 9.76
N ARG A 49 -3.11 4.63 10.35
CA ARG A 49 -4.32 3.81 10.49
C ARG A 49 -5.40 4.17 9.49
N ARG A 50 -5.39 5.39 8.95
CA ARG A 50 -6.50 5.94 8.16
C ARG A 50 -6.01 6.74 6.97
N ILE A 51 -6.57 6.47 5.79
CA ILE A 51 -6.45 7.31 4.58
C ILE A 51 -7.81 7.97 4.37
N ARG A 52 -7.86 9.31 4.30
CA ARG A 52 -9.15 10.06 4.29
C ARG A 52 -9.71 10.33 2.90
N ASP A 53 -8.87 10.59 1.90
CA ASP A 53 -9.31 11.06 0.58
C ASP A 53 -8.47 10.48 -0.57
N GLY A 54 -8.39 9.15 -0.63
CA GLY A 54 -7.66 8.46 -1.69
C GLY A 54 -7.36 7.01 -1.36
N GLN A 55 -6.11 6.60 -1.56
CA GLN A 55 -5.76 5.19 -1.65
C GLN A 55 -4.29 4.94 -1.29
N LEU A 56 -3.96 3.68 -1.03
CA LEU A 56 -2.61 3.17 -1.13
C LEU A 56 -2.33 2.82 -2.60
N TRP A 57 -1.34 3.47 -3.20
CA TRP A 57 -0.98 3.26 -4.60
C TRP A 57 0.48 2.82 -4.71
N ILE A 58 0.70 1.62 -5.26
CA ILE A 58 2.01 1.00 -5.42
C ILE A 58 2.26 0.84 -6.91
N HIS A 59 3.34 1.43 -7.40
CA HIS A 59 3.63 1.38 -8.83
C HIS A 59 5.08 1.61 -9.17
N ASN A 60 5.60 0.92 -10.19
CA ASN A 60 6.98 1.08 -10.66
C ASN A 60 7.99 0.99 -9.50
N THR A 61 7.96 -0.07 -8.69
CA THR A 61 8.87 -0.22 -7.55
C THR A 61 9.43 -1.63 -7.43
N GLU A 62 10.68 -1.72 -7.00
CA GLU A 62 11.37 -2.99 -6.73
C GLU A 62 11.63 -3.17 -5.23
N VAL A 63 11.32 -2.16 -4.40
CA VAL A 63 11.63 -2.20 -2.96
C VAL A 63 10.51 -2.80 -2.11
N VAL A 64 9.29 -2.93 -2.66
CA VAL A 64 8.13 -3.47 -1.93
C VAL A 64 7.96 -4.95 -2.26
N SER A 65 8.28 -5.82 -1.31
CA SER A 65 7.93 -7.24 -1.38
C SER A 65 6.58 -7.57 -0.74
N ASP A 66 6.20 -6.82 0.30
CA ASP A 66 4.97 -7.00 1.06
C ASP A 66 4.44 -5.67 1.63
N LEU A 67 3.28 -5.70 2.30
CA LEU A 67 2.63 -4.53 2.91
C LEU A 67 2.76 -4.46 4.44
N ARG A 68 3.78 -5.08 5.05
CA ARG A 68 3.96 -5.06 6.52
C ARG A 68 4.06 -3.65 7.09
N SER A 69 4.65 -2.71 6.34
CA SER A 69 4.71 -1.29 6.68
C SER A 69 3.35 -0.60 6.72
N PHE A 70 2.28 -1.25 6.28
CA PHE A 70 0.90 -0.77 6.33
C PHE A 70 0.00 -1.68 7.18
N SER A 71 0.57 -2.59 7.98
CA SER A 71 -0.16 -3.58 8.78
C SER A 71 -1.16 -3.00 9.79
N ASN A 72 -1.04 -1.71 10.13
CA ASN A 72 -1.97 -0.99 11.01
C ASN A 72 -3.06 -0.20 10.26
N GLN A 73 -3.13 -0.30 8.94
CA GLN A 73 -4.16 0.37 8.15
C GLN A 73 -5.55 -0.23 8.47
N GLU A 74 -6.44 0.58 9.03
CA GLU A 74 -7.77 0.17 9.49
C GLU A 74 -8.88 0.64 8.54
N LYS A 75 -8.74 1.86 8.02
CA LYS A 75 -9.78 2.53 7.22
C LYS A 75 -9.20 3.26 6.02
N VAL A 76 -9.82 3.09 4.85
CA VAL A 76 -9.49 3.86 3.65
C VAL A 76 -10.74 4.46 3.05
N ASN A 77 -10.74 5.77 2.88
CA ASN A 77 -11.82 6.50 2.25
C ASN A 77 -11.31 6.98 0.90
N CYS A 78 -11.87 6.41 -0.17
CA CYS A 78 -11.49 6.78 -1.53
C CYS A 78 -12.08 8.15 -1.90
N LYS A 79 -11.36 8.88 -2.75
CA LYS A 79 -11.86 10.14 -3.29
C LYS A 79 -13.03 9.86 -4.24
N PRO A 80 -14.22 10.46 -4.05
CA PRO A 80 -15.37 10.24 -4.92
C PRO A 80 -15.12 10.78 -6.33
N GLY A 81 -15.85 10.22 -7.31
CA GLY A 81 -15.81 10.68 -8.71
C GLY A 81 -14.60 10.23 -9.51
N ARG A 82 -13.80 9.28 -9.01
CA ARG A 82 -12.73 8.65 -9.79
C ARG A 82 -13.22 7.37 -10.46
N GLY A 83 -12.67 7.06 -11.64
CA GLY A 83 -13.06 5.86 -12.39
C GLY A 83 -12.78 4.56 -11.62
N LYS A 84 -13.39 3.43 -12.03
CA LYS A 84 -13.31 2.14 -11.33
C LYS A 84 -11.89 1.66 -10.96
N ARG A 85 -10.87 2.04 -11.76
CA ARG A 85 -9.45 1.72 -11.51
C ARG A 85 -8.79 2.57 -10.40
N GLU A 86 -9.36 3.75 -10.15
CA GLU A 86 -8.88 4.76 -9.20
C GLU A 86 -9.75 4.83 -7.94
N SER A 87 -10.83 4.04 -7.90
CA SER A 87 -11.73 3.90 -6.77
C SER A 87 -11.45 2.57 -6.05
N SER A 88 -10.21 2.38 -5.61
CA SER A 88 -9.82 1.19 -4.82
C SER A 88 -8.96 1.55 -3.64
N ALA A 89 -9.21 0.92 -2.49
CA ALA A 89 -8.44 1.21 -1.28
C ALA A 89 -6.94 0.91 -1.45
N VAL A 90 -6.62 -0.18 -2.15
CA VAL A 90 -5.26 -0.52 -2.59
C VAL A 90 -5.25 -0.66 -4.10
N ARG A 91 -4.35 0.08 -4.76
CA ARG A 91 -4.07 -0.03 -6.20
C ARG A 91 -2.63 -0.45 -6.40
N VAL A 92 -2.44 -1.50 -7.19
CA VAL A 92 -1.15 -1.93 -7.71
C VAL A 92 -1.21 -1.85 -9.22
N ASP A 93 -0.32 -1.05 -9.82
CA ASP A 93 -0.17 -1.00 -11.27
C ASP A 93 1.29 -0.91 -11.71
N ALA A 94 1.49 -1.10 -13.01
CA ALA A 94 2.80 -1.07 -13.65
C ALA A 94 3.78 -2.12 -13.06
N THR A 95 5.09 -1.86 -13.14
CA THR A 95 6.12 -2.84 -12.80
C THR A 95 6.36 -2.90 -11.29
N ASN A 96 6.13 -4.06 -10.67
CA ASN A 96 6.45 -4.31 -9.27
C ASN A 96 7.05 -5.72 -9.12
N THR A 97 8.32 -5.87 -9.51
CA THR A 97 8.97 -7.17 -9.71
C THR A 97 9.15 -7.99 -8.43
N ASN A 98 9.19 -7.33 -7.28
CA ASN A 98 9.39 -7.97 -5.99
C ASN A 98 8.11 -8.16 -5.17
N LEU A 99 6.98 -7.59 -5.57
CA LEU A 99 5.74 -7.69 -4.81
C LEU A 99 5.18 -9.13 -4.87
N GLU A 100 5.14 -9.80 -3.72
CA GLU A 100 4.74 -11.21 -3.63
C GLU A 100 3.26 -11.38 -3.28
N ASN A 101 2.74 -10.55 -2.38
CA ASN A 101 1.34 -10.55 -1.99
C ASN A 101 0.89 -9.19 -1.44
N ILE A 102 -0.43 -9.01 -1.35
CA ILE A 102 -1.06 -7.83 -0.76
C ILE A 102 -1.84 -8.31 0.46
N ASP A 103 -1.43 -7.92 1.65
CA ASP A 103 -2.11 -8.30 2.90
C ASP A 103 -2.25 -7.09 3.83
N LEU A 104 -3.49 -6.76 4.17
CA LEU A 104 -3.87 -5.69 5.10
C LEU A 104 -4.95 -6.18 6.06
N PRO A 105 -4.60 -7.09 7.00
CA PRO A 105 -5.59 -7.82 7.78
C PRO A 105 -6.45 -6.92 8.68
N LYS A 106 -5.96 -5.72 9.04
CA LYS A 106 -6.70 -4.75 9.84
C LYS A 106 -7.59 -3.82 9.02
N LEU A 107 -7.49 -3.82 7.68
CA LEU A 107 -8.32 -2.99 6.82
C LEU A 107 -9.73 -3.58 6.74
N THR A 108 -10.59 -3.15 7.66
CA THR A 108 -11.96 -3.64 7.81
C THR A 108 -12.99 -2.69 7.22
N ARG A 109 -12.62 -1.42 6.98
CA ARG A 109 -13.53 -0.39 6.48
C ARG A 109 -12.96 0.30 5.24
N SER A 110 -13.73 0.29 4.15
CA SER A 110 -13.44 1.12 2.99
C SER A 110 -14.70 1.81 2.48
N GLU A 111 -14.68 3.14 2.49
CA GLU A 111 -15.80 4.00 2.09
C GLU A 111 -15.49 4.67 0.76
N ASN A 112 -16.52 4.88 -0.07
CA ASN A 112 -16.41 5.49 -1.40
C ASN A 112 -15.44 4.78 -2.36
N CYS A 113 -15.02 3.55 -2.03
CA CYS A 113 -14.16 2.72 -2.84
C CYS A 113 -15.01 1.67 -3.57
N ASP A 114 -14.99 1.68 -4.90
CA ASP A 114 -15.66 0.68 -5.73
C ASP A 114 -15.07 -0.72 -5.49
N ARG A 115 -13.77 -0.77 -5.18
CA ARG A 115 -13.01 -2.00 -4.94
C ARG A 115 -12.18 -1.91 -3.66
N LEU A 116 -11.87 -3.05 -3.08
CA LEU A 116 -10.89 -3.14 -1.99
C LEU A 116 -9.48 -3.13 -2.56
N VAL A 117 -9.19 -4.05 -3.49
CA VAL A 117 -7.89 -4.16 -4.16
C VAL A 117 -8.07 -4.14 -5.67
N THR A 118 -7.27 -3.35 -6.37
CA THR A 118 -7.11 -3.43 -7.83
C THR A 118 -5.66 -3.74 -8.15
N VAL A 119 -5.42 -4.83 -8.88
CA VAL A 119 -4.10 -5.20 -9.41
C VAL A 119 -4.17 -5.22 -10.94
N TYR A 120 -3.33 -4.41 -11.58
CA TYR A 120 -3.31 -4.26 -13.04
C TYR A 120 -1.88 -4.33 -13.57
N GLY A 121 -1.62 -5.20 -14.54
CA GLY A 121 -0.28 -5.29 -15.13
C GLY A 121 -0.15 -6.46 -16.10
N GLU A 122 1.04 -6.62 -16.67
CA GLU A 122 1.41 -7.81 -17.42
C GLU A 122 2.04 -8.83 -16.47
N LYS A 123 1.99 -10.12 -16.82
CA LYS A 123 2.62 -11.19 -16.01
C LYS A 123 4.10 -10.92 -15.72
N ASN A 124 4.82 -10.31 -16.67
CA ASN A 124 6.23 -9.96 -16.53
C ASN A 124 6.48 -8.77 -15.58
N ALA A 125 5.46 -7.94 -15.35
CA ALA A 125 5.53 -6.79 -14.45
C ALA A 125 5.27 -7.18 -12.98
N LEU A 126 4.57 -8.28 -12.74
CA LEU A 126 4.21 -8.82 -11.42
C LEU A 126 4.49 -10.34 -11.35
N PRO A 127 5.73 -10.80 -11.58
CA PRO A 127 6.03 -12.22 -11.78
C PRO A 127 5.86 -13.07 -10.51
N LYS A 128 6.01 -12.47 -9.32
CA LYS A 128 5.93 -13.15 -8.02
C LYS A 128 4.56 -13.06 -7.35
N TYR A 129 3.66 -12.25 -7.89
CA TYR A 129 2.43 -11.89 -7.20
C TYR A 129 1.48 -13.09 -7.04
N SER A 130 0.91 -13.21 -5.84
CA SER A 130 -0.14 -14.15 -5.48
C SER A 130 -1.17 -13.50 -4.54
N GLU A 131 -2.41 -13.98 -4.58
CA GLU A 131 -3.44 -13.50 -3.66
C GLU A 131 -3.25 -14.05 -2.24
N SER A 132 -3.19 -13.14 -1.26
CA SER A 132 -3.14 -13.50 0.16
C SER A 132 -4.46 -14.09 0.66
N SER A 133 -4.42 -14.72 1.84
CA SER A 133 -5.65 -15.19 2.51
C SER A 133 -6.64 -14.06 2.79
N TRP A 134 -6.16 -12.86 3.10
CA TRP A 134 -6.99 -11.68 3.28
C TRP A 134 -7.69 -11.25 1.99
N MET A 135 -6.99 -11.28 0.85
CA MET A 135 -7.59 -11.01 -0.45
C MET A 135 -8.66 -12.03 -0.80
N LYS A 136 -8.37 -13.32 -0.60
CA LYS A 136 -9.31 -14.42 -0.90
C LYS A 136 -10.61 -14.28 -0.10
N LYS A 137 -10.54 -13.88 1.17
CA LYS A 137 -11.73 -13.57 2.00
C LYS A 137 -12.55 -12.40 1.44
N ASN A 138 -11.93 -11.48 0.72
CA ASN A 138 -12.54 -10.29 0.13
C ASN A 138 -12.74 -10.37 -1.39
N LYS A 139 -12.74 -11.57 -1.99
CA LYS A 139 -12.72 -11.78 -3.45
C LYS A 139 -13.77 -10.97 -4.23
N GLY A 140 -14.97 -10.79 -3.67
CA GLY A 140 -16.06 -10.04 -4.32
C GLY A 140 -15.79 -8.54 -4.49
N ARG A 141 -14.76 -8.01 -3.81
CA ARG A 141 -14.37 -6.59 -3.85
C ARG A 141 -13.01 -6.38 -4.53
N ASN A 142 -12.34 -7.44 -4.99
CA ASN A 142 -11.04 -7.34 -5.65
C ASN A 142 -11.20 -7.30 -7.17
N LEU A 143 -10.27 -6.65 -7.87
CA LEU A 143 -10.15 -6.68 -9.33
C LEU A 143 -8.71 -7.07 -9.69
N ILE A 144 -8.52 -8.26 -10.21
CA ILE A 144 -7.20 -8.76 -10.65
C ILE A 144 -7.22 -8.86 -12.18
N ALA A 145 -6.44 -8.02 -12.84
CA ALA A 145 -6.34 -7.94 -14.29
C ALA A 145 -4.87 -8.04 -14.71
N ILE A 146 -4.26 -9.21 -14.48
CA ILE A 146 -2.91 -9.53 -14.92
C ILE A 146 -2.99 -10.18 -16.30
N GLN A 147 -2.57 -9.45 -17.33
CA GLN A 147 -2.58 -9.92 -18.70
C GLN A 147 -1.44 -10.92 -18.91
N GLN A 148 -1.77 -12.10 -19.43
CA GLN A 148 -0.76 -13.00 -19.98
C GLN A 148 -0.32 -12.46 -21.34
N GLU A 149 0.99 -12.42 -21.58
CA GLU A 149 1.68 -11.96 -22.81
C GLU A 149 1.07 -12.52 -24.12
N GLN A 150 0.31 -13.61 -24.05
CA GLN A 150 -0.16 -14.38 -25.19
C GLN A 150 -1.18 -13.70 -26.11
N ARG A 151 -1.87 -12.61 -25.71
CA ARG A 151 -2.85 -11.95 -26.61
C ARG A 151 -2.21 -11.13 -27.72
N ARG A 152 -1.00 -10.58 -27.54
CA ARG A 152 -0.33 -9.77 -28.58
C ARG A 152 0.27 -10.64 -29.70
N ARG A 153 0.87 -11.79 -29.37
CA ARG A 153 1.45 -12.67 -30.39
C ARG A 153 0.39 -13.39 -31.24
N SER A 154 -0.76 -13.73 -30.66
CA SER A 154 -1.84 -14.37 -31.43
C SER A 154 -2.52 -13.42 -32.42
N GLU A 155 -2.61 -12.12 -32.13
CA GLU A 155 -3.21 -11.15 -33.07
C GLU A 155 -2.23 -10.72 -34.16
N ILE A 156 -0.94 -10.59 -33.84
CA ILE A 156 0.10 -10.29 -34.83
C ILE A 156 0.30 -11.49 -35.77
N SER A 157 0.30 -12.72 -35.25
CA SER A 157 0.36 -13.94 -36.07
C SER A 157 -0.89 -14.10 -36.96
N LYS A 158 -2.10 -13.85 -36.43
CA LYS A 158 -3.33 -13.91 -37.22
C LYS A 158 -3.37 -12.86 -38.32
N ARG A 159 -2.91 -11.62 -38.06
CA ARG A 159 -2.83 -10.55 -39.08
C ARG A 159 -1.76 -10.81 -40.12
N SER A 160 -0.61 -11.36 -39.71
CA SER A 160 0.47 -11.72 -40.64
C SER A 160 0.01 -12.80 -41.61
N LEU A 161 -0.76 -13.80 -41.17
CA LEU A 161 -1.26 -14.89 -42.03
C LEU A 161 -2.34 -14.43 -43.02
N THR A 162 -3.17 -13.44 -42.67
CA THR A 162 -4.16 -12.87 -43.61
C THR A 162 -3.58 -11.89 -44.63
N SER A 163 -2.38 -11.35 -44.41
CA SER A 163 -1.72 -10.43 -45.35
C SER A 163 -0.87 -11.14 -46.40
N THR A 164 -0.59 -12.43 -46.23
CA THR A 164 0.23 -13.23 -47.17
C THR A 164 -0.62 -14.12 -48.09
N MET A 165 -1.95 -14.09 -47.97
CA MET A 165 -2.89 -14.88 -48.79
C MET A 165 -3.76 -14.03 -49.73
N ASN A 166 -3.40 -12.76 -49.97
CA ASN A 166 -3.97 -11.91 -51.03
C ASN A 166 -2.87 -11.48 -51.99
#